data_AF-A0A377J179-F1
#
_entry.id   AF-A0A377J179-F1
#
_cell.length_a   1.000
_cell.length_b   1.000
_cell.length_c   1.000
_cell.angle_alpha   90.00
_cell.angle_beta   90.00
_cell.angle_gamma   90.00
#
_symmetry.space_group_name_H-M   'P 1'
#
loop_
_entity.id
_entity.type
_entity.pdbx_description
1 polymer ?
#
loop_
_entity_poly.entity_id
_entity_poly.type
_entity_poly.pdbx_seq_one_letter_code
_entity_poly.pdbx_strand_id
1 'polypeptide(L)'
;MRILAKVWGFVVGLAMLLVVLINVIACADITKREAVYIPTKCKTKDIPKPMPSKESSVSEDVAEILKYTELLERDLEFCKGDGQ
;
A
#
# COMPACT_ATOMS: atom_id res chain seq x y z
N MET A 1 -48.33 -7.21 -39.97
CA MET A 1 -46.97 -6.70 -40.29
C MET A 1 -46.44 -5.68 -39.28
N ARG A 2 -47.21 -4.66 -38.84
CA ARG A 2 -46.73 -3.63 -37.89
C ARG A 2 -46.32 -4.15 -36.49
N ILE A 3 -46.94 -5.23 -36.01
CA ILE A 3 -46.62 -5.84 -34.70
C ILE A 3 -45.28 -6.59 -34.76
N LEU A 4 -45.02 -7.31 -35.85
CA LEU A 4 -43.74 -8.01 -36.08
C LEU A 4 -42.55 -7.04 -36.12
N ALA A 5 -42.71 -5.88 -36.76
CA ALA A 5 -41.66 -4.85 -36.78
C ALA A 5 -41.38 -4.24 -35.39
N LYS A 6 -42.42 -4.08 -34.56
CA LYS A 6 -42.28 -3.60 -33.17
C LYS A 6 -41.61 -4.63 -32.26
N VAL A 7 -41.97 -5.90 -32.39
CA VAL A 7 -41.35 -7.01 -31.65
C VAL A 7 -39.88 -7.16 -32.05
N TRP A 8 -39.58 -7.04 -33.34
CA TRP A 8 -38.20 -7.14 -33.82
C TRP A 8 -37.35 -5.95 -33.35
N GLY A 9 -37.88 -4.73 -33.37
CA GLY A 9 -37.21 -3.56 -32.79
C GLY A 9 -36.94 -3.69 -31.29
N PHE A 10 -37.89 -4.27 -30.53
CA PHE A 10 -37.70 -4.54 -29.11
C PHE A 10 -36.61 -5.59 -28.85
N VAL A 11 -36.59 -6.68 -29.63
CA VAL A 11 -35.57 -7.74 -29.51
C VAL A 11 -34.18 -7.20 -29.82
N VAL A 12 -34.02 -6.39 -30.88
CA VAL A 12 -32.74 -5.77 -31.24
C VAL A 12 -32.28 -4.78 -30.17
N GLY A 13 -33.21 -3.98 -29.61
CA GLY A 13 -32.90 -3.07 -28.51
C GLY A 13 -32.46 -3.79 -27.23
N LEU A 14 -33.12 -4.88 -26.88
CA LEU A 14 -32.76 -5.72 -25.73
C LEU A 14 -31.38 -6.37 -25.93
N ALA A 15 -31.09 -6.89 -27.13
CA ALA A 15 -29.81 -7.49 -27.45
C ALA A 15 -28.66 -6.47 -27.37
N MET A 16 -28.85 -5.26 -27.90
CA MET A 16 -27.89 -4.16 -27.77
C MET A 16 -27.62 -3.79 -26.30
N LEU A 17 -28.67 -3.68 -25.48
CA LEU A 17 -28.54 -3.38 -24.05
C LEU A 17 -27.69 -4.44 -23.33
N LEU A 18 -27.96 -5.72 -23.61
CA LEU A 18 -27.21 -6.84 -23.00
C LEU A 18 -25.73 -6.82 -23.38
N VAL A 19 -25.40 -6.52 -24.64
CA VAL A 19 -24.01 -6.39 -25.09
C VAL A 19 -23.29 -5.29 -24.31
N VAL A 20 -23.92 -4.13 -24.11
CA VAL A 20 -23.33 -3.02 -23.33
C VAL A 20 -23.07 -3.45 -21.89
N LEU A 21 -24.02 -4.12 -21.24
CA LEU A 21 -23.89 -4.55 -19.84
C LEU A 21 -22.75 -5.56 -19.65
N ILE A 22 -22.56 -6.50 -20.57
CA ILE A 22 -21.48 -7.49 -20.49
C ILE A 22 -20.10 -6.83 -20.59
N ASN A 23 -19.95 -5.83 -21.46
CA ASN A 23 -18.69 -5.10 -21.61
C ASN A 23 -18.31 -4.32 -20.34
N VAL A 24 -19.29 -3.73 -19.64
CA VAL A 24 -19.05 -2.99 -18.38
C VAL A 24 -18.60 -3.93 -17.26
N ILE A 25 -19.17 -5.13 -17.18
CA ILE A 25 -18.80 -6.13 -16.17
C ILE A 25 -17.41 -6.72 -16.46
N ALA A 26 -17.09 -6.97 -17.74
CA ALA A 26 -15.79 -7.52 -18.13
C ALA A 26 -14.60 -6.55 -17.94
N CYS A 27 -14.86 -5.24 -17.91
CA CYS A 27 -13.84 -4.23 -17.72
C CYS A 27 -13.59 -3.90 -16.22
N ALA A 28 -14.39 -4.46 -15.31
CA ALA A 28 -14.16 -4.33 -13.89
C ALA A 28 -13.05 -5.31 -13.46
N ASP A 29 -11.83 -4.79 -13.33
CA ASP A 29 -10.71 -5.55 -12.76
C ASP A 29 -11.10 -6.04 -11.36
N ILE A 30 -11.25 -7.36 -11.23
CA ILE A 30 -11.34 -8.03 -9.94
C ILE A 30 -9.94 -7.92 -9.32
N THR A 31 -9.72 -6.85 -8.57
CA THR A 31 -8.46 -6.64 -7.84
C THR A 31 -8.25 -7.80 -6.87
N LYS A 32 -7.44 -8.79 -7.28
CA LYS A 32 -6.95 -9.82 -6.37
C LYS A 32 -6.13 -9.11 -5.31
N ARG A 33 -6.63 -9.05 -4.08
CA ARG A 33 -5.81 -8.65 -2.94
C ARG A 33 -4.79 -9.74 -2.71
N GLU A 34 -3.59 -9.56 -3.23
CA GLU A 34 -2.46 -10.37 -2.83
C GLU A 34 -2.10 -10.05 -1.38
N ALA A 35 -1.89 -11.09 -0.58
CA ALA A 35 -1.39 -10.93 0.77
C ALA A 35 0.10 -10.53 0.66
N VAL A 36 0.36 -9.23 0.61
CA VAL A 36 1.72 -8.72 0.66
C VAL A 36 2.24 -8.93 2.09
N TYR A 37 3.39 -9.59 2.22
CA TYR A 37 4.06 -9.75 3.51
C TYR A 37 4.43 -8.37 4.05
N ILE A 38 3.71 -7.91 5.08
CA ILE A 38 4.06 -6.71 5.83
C ILE A 38 5.08 -7.15 6.87
N PRO A 39 6.36 -6.73 6.79
CA PRO A 39 7.35 -7.11 7.78
C PRO A 39 6.85 -6.69 9.17
N THR A 40 6.73 -7.68 10.06
CA THR A 40 6.31 -7.45 11.44
C THR A 40 7.29 -6.48 12.09
N LYS A 41 6.78 -5.49 12.82
CA LYS A 41 7.62 -4.57 13.59
C LYS A 41 8.54 -5.40 14.48
N CYS A 42 9.85 -5.19 14.37
CA CYS A 42 10.80 -5.81 15.28
C CYS A 42 10.49 -5.36 16.71
N LYS A 43 10.68 -6.26 17.67
CA LYS A 43 10.61 -5.91 19.09
C LYS A 43 11.94 -5.29 19.51
N THR A 44 12.22 -4.09 19.03
CA THR A 44 13.35 -3.28 19.50
C THR A 44 12.91 -2.44 20.69
N LYS A 45 13.86 -2.01 21.53
CA LYS A 45 13.56 -1.06 22.61
C LYS A 45 13.29 0.30 21.96
N ASP A 46 12.25 1.00 22.38
CA ASP A 46 12.01 2.36 21.90
C ASP A 46 13.17 3.27 22.35
N ILE A 47 13.98 3.71 21.38
CA ILE A 47 15.07 4.65 21.61
C ILE A 47 14.55 6.05 21.29
N PRO A 48 14.45 6.96 22.28
CA PRO A 48 14.03 8.33 22.02
C PRO A 48 15.02 9.00 21.07
N LYS A 49 14.49 9.58 19.99
CA LYS A 49 15.31 10.28 19.00
C LYS A 49 15.89 11.55 19.62
N PRO A 50 17.21 11.77 19.57
CA PRO A 50 17.81 13.01 20.05
C PRO A 50 17.33 14.17 19.20
N MET A 51 16.90 15.24 19.86
CA MET A 51 16.47 16.46 19.19
C MET A 51 17.41 17.59 19.60
N PRO A 52 18.15 18.18 18.65
CA PRO A 52 19.08 19.26 18.96
C PRO A 52 18.31 20.40 19.64
N SER A 53 18.83 20.84 20.78
CA SER A 53 18.22 21.92 21.55
C SER A 53 18.85 23.26 21.14
N LYS A 54 18.16 24.38 21.38
CA LYS A 54 18.75 25.70 21.11
C LYS A 54 19.89 26.07 22.06
N GLU A 55 19.98 25.36 23.18
CA GLU A 55 20.91 25.63 24.29
C GLU A 55 22.16 24.74 24.24
N SER A 56 22.15 23.67 23.43
CA SER A 56 23.27 22.73 23.30
C SER A 56 24.27 23.20 22.27
N SER A 57 25.54 22.86 22.49
CA SER A 57 26.59 23.09 21.50
C SER A 57 26.46 22.09 20.35
N VAL A 58 26.88 22.50 19.15
CA VAL A 58 26.90 21.61 17.96
C VAL A 58 27.67 20.32 18.23
N SER A 59 28.75 20.38 19.01
CA SER A 59 29.53 19.20 19.41
C SER A 59 28.75 18.22 20.29
N GLU A 60 27.91 18.71 21.19
CA GLU A 60 27.08 17.88 22.06
C GLU A 60 25.95 17.21 21.25
N ASP A 61 25.28 17.97 20.38
CA ASP A 61 24.24 17.44 19.51
C ASP A 61 24.77 16.34 18.58
N VAL A 62 25.94 16.56 17.97
CA VAL A 62 26.57 15.57 17.09
C VAL A 62 26.93 14.31 17.86
N ALA A 63 27.45 14.43 19.09
CA ALA A 63 27.79 13.28 19.92
C ALA A 63 26.55 12.46 20.33
N GLU A 64 25.43 13.12 20.60
CA GLU A 64 24.16 12.48 20.94
C GLU A 64 23.55 11.74 19.73
N ILE A 65 23.58 12.39 18.57
CA ILE A 65 23.13 11.78 17.30
C ILE A 65 23.97 10.56 16.95
N LEU A 66 25.30 10.63 17.12
CA LEU A 66 26.19 9.50 16.82
C LEU A 66 25.86 8.26 17.67
N LYS A 67 25.62 8.45 18.97
CA LYS A 67 25.21 7.37 19.88
C LYS A 67 23.86 6.78 19.48
N TYR A 68 22.92 7.63 19.07
CA TYR A 68 21.62 7.17 18.58
C TYR A 68 21.76 6.33 17.31
N THR A 69 22.59 6.75 16.36
CA THR A 69 22.80 6.00 15.10
C THR A 69 23.46 4.64 15.34
N GLU A 70 24.45 4.54 16.23
CA GLU A 70 25.10 3.26 16.56
C GLU A 70 24.12 2.23 17.16
N LEU A 71 23.19 2.69 18.01
CA LEU A 71 22.17 1.81 18.56
C LEU A 71 21.16 1.38 17.50
N LEU A 72 20.80 2.29 16.59
CA LEU A 72 19.86 2.01 15.51
C LEU A 72 20.44 1.01 14.50
N GLU A 73 21.74 1.10 14.19
CA GLU A 73 22.43 0.15 13.31
C GLU A 73 22.40 -1.27 13.89
N ARG A 74 22.67 -1.43 15.19
CA ARG A 74 22.58 -2.76 15.84
C ARG A 74 21.17 -3.33 15.86
N ASP A 75 20.17 -2.49 16.11
CA ASP A 75 18.77 -2.91 16.07
C ASP A 75 18.34 -3.31 14.64
N LEU A 76 18.84 -2.60 13.62
CA LEU A 76 18.60 -2.93 12.21
C LEU A 76 19.27 -4.25 11.78
N GLU A 77 20.51 -4.51 12.22
CA GLU A 77 21.20 -5.79 11.97
C GLU A 77 20.43 -6.97 12.58
N PHE A 78 19.97 -6.82 13.83
CA PHE A 78 19.13 -7.82 14.48
C PHE A 78 17.80 -8.03 13.74
N CYS A 79 17.16 -6.95 13.30
CA CYS A 79 15.92 -6.97 12.54
C CYS A 79 16.03 -7.67 11.18
N LYS A 80 17.17 -7.52 10.51
CA LYS A 80 17.39 -8.06 9.18
C LYS A 80 17.61 -9.58 9.20
N GLY A 81 17.92 -10.14 10.36
CA GLY A 81 18.17 -11.58 10.51
C GLY A 81 19.56 -12.01 10.04
N ASP A 82 20.48 -11.07 9.79
CA ASP A 82 21.86 -11.34 9.37
C ASP A 82 22.75 -11.85 10.55
N GLY A 83 22.18 -11.99 11.75
CA GLY A 83 22.84 -12.46 12.97
C GLY A 83 22.51 -13.90 13.39
N GLN A 84 22.09 -14.76 12.46
CA GLN A 84 21.86 -16.18 12.70
C GLN A 84 22.84 -17.07 11.92
#